data_AF-Q94AC1-F1
#
_entry.id   AF-Q94AC1-F1
#
_cell.length_a   1.000
_cell.length_b   1.000
_cell.length_c   1.000
_cell.angle_alpha   90.00
_cell.angle_beta   90.00
_cell.angle_gamma   90.00
#
_symmetry.space_group_name_H-M   'P 1'
#
loop_
_entity.id
_entity.type
_entity.pdbx_description
1 polymer ?
#
loop_
_entity_poly.entity_id
_entity_poly.type
_entity_poly.pdbx_seq_one_letter_code
_entity_poly.pdbx_strand_id
1 'polypeptide(L)'
;MGTSSCGDHEKQRIEDEEQYGVLLYYKYTSVPDLDELVSFYESSCNSLGLLGRVRLSPKGVNVTVGGKLTALEEHIAAAKSNCLFEGTDFKLASCHHPLNDKVAEECGFTSLSIRVVEELVTFSPCPPLKPPEISNAGKHLSAAEFHSVLQSANGKSENKELVLLDARNLYETRIGKFESENVETLDPEIRQYSDLPTWIDQNAEKMKGKNVLMYCTGGIRCEMASAYIRSKGAGFENTFQLYGGIQRYLEQFPSGGFFKGKNFVFDHRISVGSSKEDIIGSCLLCNNTFDDYSPRCRCRLCRMLVLVCNHCRVKGDIYICELCRKHGKGEVPLSLDPLNQPSESNGDNTRRKLRILCLHGFRQNASSFKGRTGSLAKKLKNIAELVFIDAPHELQFIYQTATPPSGVCNKKFAWLVSSDFDKPSETGWTVAQCQFDPLQYQTQTEGFDKSLTYLKTAFEEKGPFDGILGFSQGAAMAAAVCGKQEQLVGEIDFRFCVLCSGFTPWPLLEMKEKRSIKCPSLHIFGSQPGKDRQIVTQASSDLAGLFEDGCATIVEHDFGHIIPTKSPYIDEIKAFLYQFI
;
A
#
# COMPACT_ATOMS: atom_id res chain seq x y z
N MET A 1 -69.73 -17.86 -3.34
CA MET A 1 -69.50 -17.04 -4.54
C MET A 1 -68.57 -15.92 -4.15
N GLY A 2 -67.40 -15.83 -4.78
CA GLY A 2 -66.36 -14.86 -4.43
C GLY A 2 -64.99 -15.33 -4.87
N THR A 3 -64.85 -15.69 -6.15
CA THR A 3 -63.55 -15.91 -6.80
C THR A 3 -62.96 -14.54 -7.14
N SER A 4 -62.07 -14.01 -6.30
CA SER A 4 -61.27 -12.84 -6.66
C SER A 4 -59.97 -13.31 -7.33
N SER A 5 -59.99 -13.32 -8.65
CA SER A 5 -58.82 -13.36 -9.51
C SER A 5 -58.32 -11.93 -9.71
N CYS A 6 -57.15 -11.59 -9.16
CA CYS A 6 -56.31 -10.50 -9.67
C CYS A 6 -54.88 -10.77 -9.21
N GLY A 7 -54.10 -11.46 -10.05
CA GLY A 7 -52.65 -11.37 -9.97
C GLY A 7 -52.23 -10.06 -10.59
N ASP A 8 -51.37 -9.28 -9.91
CA ASP A 8 -50.51 -8.24 -10.51
C ASP A 8 -49.53 -7.60 -9.51
N HIS A 9 -48.96 -8.37 -8.58
CA HIS A 9 -47.84 -7.89 -7.74
C HIS A 9 -46.60 -8.79 -7.77
N GLU A 10 -46.49 -9.68 -8.75
CA GLU A 10 -45.30 -10.54 -8.94
C GLU A 10 -44.40 -10.06 -10.09
N LYS A 11 -44.48 -8.77 -10.44
CA LYS A 11 -43.49 -8.10 -11.29
C LYS A 11 -42.92 -6.87 -10.59
N GLN A 12 -41.58 -6.82 -10.58
CA GLN A 12 -40.72 -5.68 -10.24
C GLN A 12 -40.47 -5.40 -8.75
N ARG A 13 -39.79 -6.34 -8.10
CA ARG A 13 -38.52 -5.99 -7.44
C ARG A 13 -37.40 -6.78 -8.09
N ILE A 14 -37.16 -6.46 -9.36
CA ILE A 14 -35.78 -6.46 -9.83
C ILE A 14 -35.16 -5.40 -8.94
N GLU A 15 -34.41 -5.82 -7.92
CA GLU A 15 -33.47 -4.92 -7.25
C GLU A 15 -32.69 -4.28 -8.39
N ASP A 16 -32.93 -2.98 -8.63
CA ASP A 16 -32.24 -2.24 -9.67
C ASP A 16 -30.76 -2.63 -9.54
N GLU A 17 -30.23 -3.32 -10.56
CA GLU A 17 -28.81 -3.64 -10.66
C GLU A 17 -28.09 -2.31 -10.86
N GLU A 18 -28.01 -1.54 -9.79
CA GLU A 18 -27.54 -0.18 -9.80
C GLU A 18 -26.08 -0.22 -10.22
N GLN A 19 -25.79 0.44 -11.35
CA GLN A 19 -24.51 0.32 -12.00
C GLN A 19 -23.41 0.80 -11.04
N TYR A 20 -22.32 0.02 -10.95
CA TYR A 20 -21.13 0.44 -10.22
C TYR A 20 -20.24 1.32 -11.12
N GLY A 21 -19.41 2.12 -10.49
CA GLY A 21 -18.48 2.98 -11.19
C GLY A 21 -17.19 3.22 -10.42
N VAL A 22 -16.26 3.86 -11.11
CA VAL A 22 -15.06 4.45 -10.53
C VAL A 22 -14.94 5.90 -10.97
N LEU A 23 -14.57 6.75 -10.02
CA LEU A 23 -14.34 8.16 -10.20
C LEU A 23 -12.88 8.48 -9.90
N LEU A 24 -12.23 9.10 -10.87
CA LEU A 24 -10.87 9.61 -10.77
C LEU A 24 -10.88 11.12 -11.01
N TYR A 25 -10.25 11.88 -10.12
CA TYR A 25 -9.94 13.28 -10.37
C TYR A 25 -8.79 13.75 -9.48
N TYR A 26 -8.17 14.85 -9.89
CA TYR A 26 -7.20 15.57 -9.08
C TYR A 26 -7.36 17.07 -9.30
N LYS A 27 -6.92 17.85 -8.33
CA LYS A 27 -6.86 19.30 -8.45
C LYS A 27 -5.63 19.78 -7.68
N TYR A 28 -4.73 20.46 -8.36
CA TYR A 28 -3.72 21.27 -7.69
C TYR A 28 -4.32 22.64 -7.42
N THR A 29 -4.36 23.02 -6.14
CA THR A 29 -4.87 24.31 -5.67
C THR A 29 -4.36 24.56 -4.25
N SER A 30 -4.29 25.82 -3.83
CA SER A 30 -3.98 26.13 -2.43
C SER A 30 -5.14 25.70 -1.56
N VAL A 31 -4.91 24.79 -0.61
CA VAL A 31 -5.92 24.32 0.34
C VAL A 31 -5.73 25.11 1.65
N PRO A 32 -6.61 26.07 1.98
CA PRO A 32 -6.44 26.93 3.14
C PRO A 32 -6.64 26.19 4.47
N ASP A 33 -7.66 25.32 4.53
CA ASP A 33 -7.96 24.48 5.69
C ASP A 33 -7.98 23.01 5.27
N LEU A 34 -6.96 22.26 5.71
CA LEU A 34 -6.79 20.86 5.36
C LEU A 34 -7.69 19.95 6.21
N ASP A 35 -8.02 20.35 7.43
CA ASP A 35 -8.86 19.56 8.34
C ASP A 35 -10.34 19.65 7.92
N GLU A 36 -10.78 20.84 7.47
CA GLU A 36 -12.08 21.00 6.81
C GLU A 36 -12.18 20.12 5.56
N LEU A 37 -11.11 20.07 4.75
CA LEU A 37 -11.08 19.25 3.56
C LEU A 37 -11.12 17.75 3.88
N VAL A 38 -10.39 17.29 4.91
CA VAL A 38 -10.48 15.92 5.41
C VAL A 38 -11.91 15.60 5.82
N SER A 39 -12.53 16.49 6.60
CA SER A 39 -13.91 16.33 7.10
C SER A 39 -14.93 16.27 5.96
N PHE A 40 -14.76 17.08 4.92
CA PHE A 40 -15.58 17.04 3.70
C PHE A 40 -15.53 15.64 3.04
N TYR A 41 -14.32 15.09 2.87
CA TYR A 41 -14.16 13.77 2.25
C TYR A 41 -14.64 12.63 3.15
N GLU A 42 -14.38 12.70 4.46
CA GLU A 42 -14.88 11.70 5.41
C GLU A 42 -16.41 11.69 5.41
N SER A 43 -17.05 12.85 5.51
CA SER A 43 -18.51 12.97 5.51
C SER A 43 -19.12 12.49 4.19
N SER A 44 -18.67 13.06 3.06
CA SER A 44 -19.24 12.76 1.76
C SER A 44 -19.03 11.31 1.34
N CYS A 45 -17.82 10.77 1.47
CA CYS A 45 -17.57 9.39 1.04
C CYS A 45 -18.23 8.37 1.97
N ASN A 46 -18.27 8.59 3.29
CA ASN A 46 -18.91 7.65 4.21
C ASN A 46 -20.44 7.63 4.04
N SER A 47 -21.08 8.80 3.91
CA SER A 47 -22.55 8.87 3.73
C SER A 47 -23.01 8.24 2.41
N LEU A 48 -22.18 8.33 1.37
CA LEU A 48 -22.43 7.79 0.03
C LEU A 48 -21.92 6.33 -0.14
N GLY A 49 -21.29 5.75 0.89
CA GLY A 49 -20.74 4.38 0.83
C GLY A 49 -19.59 4.20 -0.17
N LEU A 50 -18.82 5.26 -0.45
CA LEU A 50 -17.72 5.24 -1.41
C LEU A 50 -16.44 4.67 -0.79
N LEU A 51 -15.75 3.80 -1.53
CA LEU A 51 -14.50 3.15 -1.12
C LEU A 51 -13.35 3.56 -2.05
N GLY A 52 -12.11 3.41 -1.60
CA GLY A 52 -10.92 3.73 -2.41
C GLY A 52 -9.96 4.66 -1.68
N ARG A 53 -9.35 5.58 -2.41
CA ARG A 53 -8.21 6.37 -1.91
C ARG A 53 -8.39 7.85 -2.20
N VAL A 54 -8.20 8.63 -1.15
CA VAL A 54 -8.17 10.09 -1.20
C VAL A 54 -6.83 10.52 -0.62
N ARG A 55 -6.07 11.31 -1.38
CA ARG A 55 -4.84 11.95 -0.91
C ARG A 55 -5.04 13.45 -0.90
N LEU A 56 -4.78 14.05 0.24
CA LEU A 56 -4.96 15.48 0.48
C LEU A 56 -3.60 16.08 0.82
N SER A 57 -3.30 17.25 0.28
CA SER A 57 -2.14 18.02 0.69
C SER A 57 -2.51 19.50 0.76
N PRO A 58 -1.69 20.35 1.39
CA PRO A 58 -1.85 21.79 1.31
C PRO A 58 -1.87 22.34 -0.14
N LYS A 59 -1.40 21.54 -1.10
CA LYS A 59 -1.34 21.87 -2.53
C LYS A 59 -2.45 21.23 -3.37
N GLY A 60 -3.43 20.55 -2.76
CA GLY A 60 -4.62 20.07 -3.46
C GLY A 60 -5.05 18.66 -3.10
N VAL A 61 -5.63 17.95 -4.07
CA VAL A 61 -6.22 16.61 -3.89
C VAL A 61 -5.93 15.67 -5.05
N ASN A 62 -5.91 14.38 -4.74
CA ASN A 62 -5.90 13.28 -5.71
C ASN A 62 -6.82 12.16 -5.22
N VAL A 63 -7.85 11.87 -5.99
CA VAL A 63 -8.98 11.04 -5.59
C VAL A 63 -9.20 9.92 -6.59
N THR A 64 -9.29 8.70 -6.08
CA THR A 64 -9.75 7.52 -6.83
C THR A 64 -10.71 6.74 -5.94
N VAL A 65 -12.00 6.88 -6.17
CA VAL A 65 -13.07 6.26 -5.37
C VAL A 65 -14.01 5.47 -6.26
N GLY A 66 -14.66 4.45 -5.70
CA GLY A 66 -15.58 3.58 -6.40
C GLY A 66 -16.79 3.28 -5.52
N GLY A 67 -17.90 2.99 -6.17
CA GLY A 67 -19.20 2.83 -5.52
C GLY A 67 -20.31 2.78 -6.56
N LYS A 68 -21.55 2.96 -6.08
CA LYS A 68 -22.73 3.12 -6.95
C LYS A 68 -22.57 4.37 -7.83
N LEU A 69 -23.00 4.30 -9.08
CA LEU A 69 -22.83 5.40 -10.03
C LEU A 69 -23.56 6.67 -9.57
N THR A 70 -24.78 6.53 -9.06
CA THR A 70 -25.58 7.59 -8.44
C THR A 70 -24.84 8.26 -7.27
N ALA A 71 -24.26 7.47 -6.38
CA ALA A 71 -23.43 7.95 -5.27
C ALA A 71 -22.18 8.71 -5.76
N LEU A 72 -21.55 8.27 -6.85
CA LEU A 72 -20.42 8.99 -7.45
C LEU A 72 -20.87 10.32 -8.07
N GLU A 73 -22.04 10.37 -8.72
CA GLU A 73 -22.61 11.60 -9.26
C GLU A 73 -22.97 12.60 -8.17
N GLU A 74 -23.55 12.14 -7.06
CA GLU A 74 -23.80 12.97 -5.87
C GLU A 74 -22.51 13.52 -5.27
N HIS A 75 -21.46 12.70 -5.18
CA HIS A 75 -20.15 13.16 -4.72
C HIS A 75 -19.54 14.21 -5.67
N ILE A 76 -19.69 14.04 -6.99
CA ILE A 76 -19.24 15.04 -7.98
C ILE A 76 -20.01 16.34 -7.80
N ALA A 77 -21.32 16.29 -7.58
CA ALA A 77 -22.13 17.48 -7.33
C ALA A 77 -21.68 18.20 -6.04
N ALA A 78 -21.45 17.46 -4.96
CA ALA A 78 -20.92 18.00 -3.71
C ALA A 78 -19.54 18.65 -3.91
N ALA A 79 -18.62 17.98 -4.62
CA ALA A 79 -17.31 18.52 -4.95
C ALA A 79 -17.42 19.79 -5.80
N LYS A 80 -18.26 19.81 -6.85
CA LYS A 80 -18.46 21.01 -7.70
C LYS A 80 -19.05 22.19 -6.93
N SER A 81 -19.77 21.95 -5.84
CA SER A 81 -20.32 23.03 -5.00
C SER A 81 -19.24 23.73 -4.15
N ASN A 82 -18.09 23.08 -3.96
CA ASN A 82 -16.93 23.66 -3.29
C ASN A 82 -16.03 24.39 -4.30
N CYS A 83 -15.79 25.68 -4.07
CA CYS A 83 -15.00 26.54 -4.94
C CYS A 83 -13.56 26.04 -5.18
N LEU A 84 -12.99 25.26 -4.25
CA LEU A 84 -11.67 24.64 -4.41
C LEU A 84 -11.59 23.74 -5.64
N PHE A 85 -12.71 23.15 -6.05
CA PHE A 85 -12.78 22.18 -7.14
C PHE A 85 -13.36 22.75 -8.44
N GLU A 86 -13.48 24.07 -8.57
CA GLU A 86 -13.91 24.70 -9.82
C GLU A 86 -13.02 24.28 -11.00
N GLY A 87 -13.64 23.94 -12.13
CA GLY A 87 -12.93 23.49 -13.35
C GLY A 87 -12.22 22.14 -13.22
N THR A 88 -12.53 21.33 -12.21
CA THR A 88 -11.93 20.00 -12.04
C THR A 88 -12.39 19.02 -13.11
N ASP A 89 -11.44 18.26 -13.66
CA ASP A 89 -11.67 17.23 -14.66
C ASP A 89 -12.07 15.89 -14.02
N PHE A 90 -13.36 15.73 -13.72
CA PHE A 90 -13.93 14.49 -13.17
C PHE A 90 -14.04 13.39 -14.24
N LYS A 91 -13.33 12.29 -14.04
CA LYS A 91 -13.34 11.12 -14.93
C LYS A 91 -14.17 10.01 -14.28
N LEU A 92 -15.43 9.91 -14.70
CA LEU A 92 -16.37 8.89 -14.24
C LEU A 92 -16.46 7.78 -15.28
N ALA A 93 -16.34 6.53 -14.83
CA ALA A 93 -16.48 5.37 -15.70
C ALA A 93 -17.34 4.30 -15.02
N SER A 94 -18.37 3.83 -15.72
CA SER A 94 -19.14 2.66 -15.32
C SER A 94 -18.29 1.39 -15.37
N CYS A 95 -18.51 0.50 -14.41
CA CYS A 95 -17.82 -0.79 -14.34
C CYS A 95 -18.65 -1.81 -13.55
N HIS A 96 -18.33 -3.09 -13.68
CA HIS A 96 -18.89 -4.09 -12.79
C HIS A 96 -18.34 -3.92 -11.37
N HIS A 97 -19.13 -4.33 -10.38
CA HIS A 97 -18.64 -4.51 -9.01
C HIS A 97 -17.38 -5.39 -9.01
N PRO A 98 -16.42 -5.19 -8.09
CA PRO A 98 -15.27 -6.07 -7.96
C PRO A 98 -15.71 -7.54 -7.98
N LEU A 99 -15.04 -8.35 -8.80
CA LEU A 99 -15.47 -9.73 -9.06
C LEU A 99 -15.58 -10.58 -7.78
N ASN A 100 -14.86 -10.19 -6.72
CA ASN A 100 -14.93 -10.73 -5.38
C ASN A 100 -14.20 -9.80 -4.39
N ASP A 101 -14.41 -10.02 -3.09
CA ASP A 101 -13.75 -9.29 -1.99
C ASP A 101 -12.22 -9.27 -2.11
N LYS A 102 -11.63 -10.32 -2.69
CA LYS A 102 -10.19 -10.44 -2.86
C LYS A 102 -9.64 -9.51 -3.95
N VAL A 103 -10.36 -9.33 -5.07
CA VAL A 103 -10.02 -8.33 -6.09
C VAL A 103 -10.17 -6.92 -5.50
N ALA A 104 -11.22 -6.68 -4.71
CA ALA A 104 -11.38 -5.41 -4.01
C ALA A 104 -10.21 -5.13 -3.04
N GLU A 105 -9.77 -6.14 -2.30
CA GLU A 105 -8.68 -6.03 -1.31
C GLU A 105 -7.34 -5.74 -2.01
N GLU A 106 -7.02 -6.48 -3.06
CA GLU A 106 -5.77 -6.35 -3.80
C GLU A 106 -5.63 -4.97 -4.47
N CYS A 107 -6.74 -4.31 -4.79
CA CYS A 107 -6.76 -2.99 -5.43
C CYS A 107 -6.94 -1.83 -4.43
N GLY A 108 -7.19 -2.14 -3.15
CA GLY A 108 -7.37 -1.15 -2.08
C GLY A 108 -8.74 -0.46 -2.07
N PHE A 109 -9.77 -1.13 -2.60
CA PHE A 109 -11.16 -0.67 -2.62
C PHE A 109 -12.06 -1.43 -1.63
N THR A 110 -11.49 -2.15 -0.66
CA THR A 110 -12.23 -2.74 0.47
C THR A 110 -12.57 -1.73 1.57
N SER A 111 -11.96 -0.55 1.54
CA SER A 111 -12.14 0.49 2.55
C SER A 111 -11.86 1.85 1.94
N LEU A 112 -12.45 2.90 2.49
CA LEU A 112 -12.04 4.27 2.22
C LEU A 112 -10.74 4.59 2.98
N SER A 113 -9.72 5.06 2.27
CA SER A 113 -8.44 5.53 2.83
C SER A 113 -8.21 6.99 2.47
N ILE A 114 -8.50 7.89 3.41
CA ILE A 114 -8.14 9.31 3.32
C ILE A 114 -6.79 9.53 3.99
N ARG A 115 -5.85 10.18 3.30
CA ARG A 115 -4.51 10.44 3.82
C ARG A 115 -4.07 11.87 3.52
N VAL A 116 -3.64 12.56 4.56
CA VAL A 116 -2.85 13.78 4.43
C VAL A 116 -1.42 13.41 4.04
N VAL A 117 -0.93 14.03 2.98
CA VAL A 117 0.41 13.81 2.39
C VAL A 117 1.06 15.15 2.07
N GLU A 118 2.39 15.17 2.01
CA GLU A 118 3.14 16.36 1.58
C GLU A 118 3.00 16.56 0.05
N GLU A 119 3.18 15.49 -0.72
CA GLU A 119 3.02 15.46 -2.18
C GLU A 119 1.86 14.54 -2.57
N LEU A 120 0.95 15.02 -3.43
CA LEU A 120 -0.18 14.22 -3.94
C LEU A 120 0.30 12.95 -4.66
N VAL A 121 1.38 13.11 -5.43
CA VAL A 121 2.18 12.03 -6.01
C VAL A 121 3.63 12.33 -5.70
N THR A 122 4.29 11.40 -5.01
CA THR A 122 5.68 11.57 -4.55
C THR A 122 6.62 11.73 -5.74
N PHE A 123 7.10 12.95 -5.96
CA PHE A 123 8.02 13.32 -7.03
C PHE A 123 9.43 13.51 -6.51
N SER A 124 9.57 14.00 -5.27
CA SER A 124 10.88 14.36 -4.73
C SER A 124 11.71 13.10 -4.43
N PRO A 125 12.96 13.02 -4.95
CA PRO A 125 13.89 11.96 -4.59
C PRO A 125 14.45 12.21 -3.18
N CYS A 126 15.37 11.36 -2.73
CA CYS A 126 16.16 11.60 -1.53
C CYS A 126 17.63 11.80 -1.95
N PRO A 127 18.25 12.97 -1.71
CA PRO A 127 17.74 14.12 -0.95
C PRO A 127 16.63 14.89 -1.68
N PRO A 128 15.75 15.62 -0.95
CA PRO A 128 14.61 16.32 -1.53
C PRO A 128 15.05 17.41 -2.50
N LEU A 129 14.45 17.41 -3.69
CA LEU A 129 14.52 18.55 -4.59
C LEU A 129 13.53 19.62 -4.12
N LYS A 130 13.80 20.90 -4.42
CA LYS A 130 12.75 21.92 -4.32
C LYS A 130 11.68 21.56 -5.38
N PRO A 131 10.45 21.17 -4.99
CA PRO A 131 9.43 20.82 -5.97
C PRO A 131 9.12 22.04 -6.83
N PRO A 132 8.94 21.85 -8.15
CA PRO A 132 8.61 22.96 -9.04
C PRO A 132 7.25 23.56 -8.69
N GLU A 133 7.06 24.84 -9.00
CA GLU A 133 5.77 25.49 -8.87
C GLU A 133 4.81 24.98 -9.96
N ILE A 134 3.60 24.60 -9.54
CA ILE A 134 2.60 24.04 -10.46
C ILE A 134 2.16 25.04 -11.54
N SER A 135 2.25 26.35 -11.25
CA SER A 135 2.01 27.42 -12.22
C SER A 135 2.99 27.40 -13.40
N ASN A 136 4.12 26.70 -13.27
CA ASN A 136 5.09 26.48 -14.34
C ASN A 136 4.85 25.17 -15.11
N ALA A 137 3.75 24.46 -14.89
CA ALA A 137 3.41 23.24 -15.64
C ALA A 137 3.37 23.50 -17.15
N GLY A 138 3.68 22.48 -17.94
CA GLY A 138 3.63 22.54 -19.40
C GLY A 138 2.23 22.80 -19.92
N LYS A 139 2.14 23.41 -21.10
CA LYS A 139 0.84 23.72 -21.73
C LYS A 139 0.05 22.43 -21.94
N HIS A 140 -1.19 22.40 -21.45
CA HIS A 140 -2.10 21.30 -21.71
C HIS A 140 -2.54 21.29 -23.18
N LEU A 141 -2.46 20.12 -23.80
CA LEU A 141 -3.05 19.82 -25.11
C LEU A 141 -4.21 18.87 -24.89
N SER A 142 -5.36 19.18 -25.47
CA SER A 142 -6.48 18.23 -25.57
C SER A 142 -6.05 16.96 -26.31
N ALA A 143 -6.81 15.87 -26.15
CA ALA A 143 -6.54 14.62 -26.87
C ALA A 143 -6.45 14.84 -28.39
N ALA A 144 -7.34 15.67 -28.96
CA ALA A 144 -7.35 16.00 -30.38
C ALA A 144 -6.12 16.80 -30.83
N GLU A 145 -5.71 17.82 -30.06
CA GLU A 145 -4.49 18.58 -30.34
C GLU A 145 -3.25 17.68 -30.24
N PHE A 146 -3.14 16.87 -29.19
CA PHE A 146 -2.04 15.95 -28.98
C PHE A 146 -1.93 14.94 -30.13
N HIS A 147 -3.06 14.35 -30.54
CA HIS A 147 -3.14 13.47 -31.72
C HIS A 147 -2.70 14.18 -33.00
N SER A 148 -3.17 15.41 -33.21
CA SER A 148 -2.85 16.20 -34.41
C SER A 148 -1.36 16.53 -34.51
N VAL A 149 -0.70 16.82 -33.38
CA VAL A 149 0.75 17.05 -33.33
C VAL A 149 1.51 15.78 -33.74
N LEU A 150 1.16 14.62 -33.20
CA LEU A 150 1.77 13.34 -33.58
C LEU A 150 1.52 12.99 -35.06
N GLN A 151 0.28 13.18 -35.53
CA GLN A 151 -0.09 12.94 -36.93
C GLN A 151 0.68 13.84 -37.90
N SER A 152 0.85 15.13 -37.56
CA SER A 152 1.59 16.09 -38.37
C SER A 152 3.08 15.78 -38.42
N ALA A 153 3.63 15.21 -37.34
CA ALA A 153 5.02 14.78 -37.29
C ALA A 153 5.27 13.53 -38.15
N ASN A 154 4.30 12.61 -38.24
CA ASN A 154 4.40 11.42 -39.10
C ASN A 154 4.51 11.73 -40.60
N GLY A 155 4.04 12.90 -41.06
CA GLY A 155 4.18 13.31 -42.46
C GLY A 155 5.57 13.84 -42.84
N LYS A 156 6.49 14.00 -41.89
CA LYS A 156 7.84 14.54 -42.11
C LYS A 156 8.88 13.44 -41.85
N SER A 157 9.90 13.33 -42.70
CA SER A 157 11.07 12.48 -42.42
C SER A 157 11.68 12.87 -41.07
N GLU A 158 11.78 11.93 -40.12
CA GLU A 158 12.30 12.09 -38.75
C GLU A 158 12.17 13.50 -38.16
N ASN A 159 11.10 13.77 -37.39
CA ASN A 159 10.93 15.06 -36.75
C ASN A 159 11.79 15.18 -35.48
N LYS A 160 13.09 15.49 -35.66
CA LYS A 160 14.06 15.67 -34.56
C LYS A 160 13.72 16.81 -33.61
N GLU A 161 12.75 17.65 -33.95
CA GLU A 161 12.27 18.77 -33.12
C GLU A 161 11.17 18.35 -32.13
N LEU A 162 10.68 17.11 -32.18
CA LEU A 162 9.60 16.63 -31.32
C LEU A 162 10.02 15.34 -30.59
N VAL A 163 9.85 15.32 -29.28
CA VAL A 163 10.03 14.11 -28.45
C VAL A 163 8.81 13.88 -27.58
N LEU A 164 8.53 12.62 -27.33
CA LEU A 164 7.42 12.18 -26.51
C LEU A 164 7.97 11.52 -25.23
N LEU A 165 7.56 11.96 -24.05
CA LEU A 165 8.05 11.45 -22.77
C LEU A 165 6.93 10.73 -22.01
N ASP A 166 7.14 9.44 -21.74
CA ASP A 166 6.27 8.64 -20.88
C ASP A 166 6.65 8.87 -19.40
N ALA A 167 5.83 9.63 -18.67
CA ALA A 167 6.08 9.93 -17.26
C ALA A 167 5.64 8.81 -16.31
N ARG A 168 5.38 7.59 -16.82
CA ARG A 168 4.88 6.46 -16.05
C ARG A 168 6.00 5.54 -15.57
N ASN A 169 5.63 4.61 -14.68
CA ASN A 169 6.56 3.57 -14.25
C ASN A 169 6.64 2.48 -15.32
N LEU A 170 7.76 1.77 -15.37
CA LEU A 170 8.03 0.72 -16.36
C LEU A 170 6.93 -0.35 -16.42
N TYR A 171 6.35 -0.73 -15.28
CA TYR A 171 5.27 -1.73 -15.29
C TYR A 171 4.02 -1.24 -16.05
N GLU A 172 3.80 0.06 -16.15
CA GLU A 172 2.69 0.64 -16.90
C GLU A 172 3.02 0.67 -18.40
N THR A 173 4.25 1.09 -18.75
CA THR A 173 4.75 1.15 -20.13
C THR A 173 4.80 -0.23 -20.80
N ARG A 174 5.06 -1.30 -20.04
CA ARG A 174 5.09 -2.68 -20.56
C ARG A 174 3.81 -3.10 -21.27
N ILE A 175 2.66 -2.62 -20.83
CA ILE A 175 1.37 -3.11 -21.30
C ILE A 175 0.67 -2.13 -22.25
N GLY A 176 1.15 -0.89 -22.32
CA GLY A 176 0.65 0.06 -23.29
C GLY A 176 1.48 1.34 -23.30
N LYS A 177 1.66 1.96 -24.46
CA LYS A 177 2.44 3.18 -24.66
C LYS A 177 2.01 3.87 -25.95
N PHE A 178 2.37 5.14 -26.10
CA PHE A 178 2.24 5.81 -27.39
C PHE A 178 3.35 5.35 -28.33
N GLU A 179 3.01 5.15 -29.60
CA GLU A 179 3.95 4.84 -30.67
C GLU A 179 3.67 5.75 -31.86
N SER A 180 4.74 6.26 -32.47
CA SER A 180 4.71 7.14 -33.63
C SER A 180 5.96 6.85 -34.47
N GLU A 181 5.83 6.83 -35.79
CA GLU A 181 6.92 6.40 -36.68
C GLU A 181 8.06 7.44 -36.73
N ASN A 182 7.72 8.73 -36.68
CA ASN A 182 8.67 9.83 -36.84
C ASN A 182 8.89 10.65 -35.55
N VAL A 183 8.43 10.17 -34.39
CA VAL A 183 8.60 10.83 -33.09
C VAL A 183 9.21 9.87 -32.08
N GLU A 184 10.41 10.20 -31.60
CA GLU A 184 11.08 9.42 -30.57
C GLU A 184 10.27 9.45 -29.26
N THR A 185 9.95 8.25 -28.74
CA THR A 185 9.34 8.10 -27.42
C THR A 185 10.41 7.76 -26.39
N LEU A 186 10.65 8.69 -25.48
CA LEU A 186 11.52 8.56 -24.33
C LEU A 186 10.79 7.78 -23.23
N ASP A 187 11.26 6.57 -22.96
CA ASP A 187 10.86 5.75 -21.81
C ASP A 187 11.95 5.82 -20.72
N PRO A 188 11.66 6.46 -19.57
CA PRO A 188 12.61 6.52 -18.46
C PRO A 188 12.95 5.18 -17.81
N GLU A 189 12.16 4.13 -18.08
CA GLU A 189 12.26 2.82 -17.42
C GLU A 189 12.30 2.92 -15.87
N ILE A 190 11.58 3.87 -15.28
CA ILE A 190 11.60 4.12 -13.82
C ILE A 190 10.74 3.13 -13.02
N ARG A 191 11.10 2.89 -11.75
CA ARG A 191 10.35 1.98 -10.87
C ARG A 191 9.19 2.68 -10.17
N GLN A 192 9.43 3.93 -9.81
CA GLN A 192 8.54 4.79 -9.06
C GLN A 192 8.71 6.22 -9.58
N TYR A 193 7.65 7.01 -9.44
CA TYR A 193 7.60 8.37 -9.99
C TYR A 193 8.69 9.30 -9.43
N SER A 194 9.13 9.08 -8.19
CA SER A 194 10.22 9.83 -7.56
C SER A 194 11.60 9.59 -8.20
N ASP A 195 11.75 8.61 -9.09
CA ASP A 195 12.99 8.39 -9.85
C ASP A 195 13.02 9.25 -11.13
N LEU A 196 11.87 9.80 -11.57
CA LEU A 196 11.74 10.59 -12.80
C LEU A 196 12.60 11.87 -12.82
N PRO A 197 12.68 12.70 -11.76
CA PRO A 197 13.51 13.90 -11.77
C PRO A 197 14.98 13.59 -12.06
N THR A 198 15.52 12.55 -11.41
CA THR A 198 16.91 12.10 -11.63
C THR A 198 17.12 11.64 -13.07
N TRP A 199 16.15 10.91 -13.64
CA TRP A 199 16.24 10.54 -15.05
C TRP A 199 16.21 11.78 -15.97
N ILE A 200 15.32 12.74 -15.69
CA ILE A 200 15.22 14.01 -16.43
C ILE A 200 16.54 14.78 -16.38
N ASP A 201 17.21 14.83 -15.23
CA ASP A 201 18.52 15.47 -15.07
C ASP A 201 19.59 14.81 -15.94
N GLN A 202 19.60 13.48 -15.98
CA GLN A 202 20.58 12.68 -16.71
C GLN A 202 20.34 12.62 -18.22
N ASN A 203 19.16 13.04 -18.69
CA ASN A 203 18.74 12.94 -20.09
C ASN A 203 18.24 14.29 -20.64
N ALA A 204 18.62 15.39 -19.98
CA ALA A 204 18.14 16.73 -20.32
C ALA A 204 18.47 17.13 -21.77
N GLU A 205 19.61 16.67 -22.29
CA GLU A 205 20.06 16.86 -23.67
C GLU A 205 19.12 16.24 -24.72
N LYS A 206 18.38 15.18 -24.37
CA LYS A 206 17.39 14.57 -25.28
C LYS A 206 16.17 15.45 -25.50
N MET A 207 15.91 16.38 -24.58
CA MET A 207 14.74 17.26 -24.55
C MET A 207 15.07 18.72 -24.87
N LYS A 208 16.29 19.17 -24.55
CA LYS A 208 16.69 20.57 -24.72
C LYS A 208 16.59 21.03 -26.18
N GLY A 209 15.91 22.16 -26.40
CA GLY A 209 15.70 22.77 -27.72
C GLY A 209 14.60 22.10 -28.55
N LYS A 210 13.93 21.07 -28.02
CA LYS A 210 12.85 20.36 -28.70
C LYS A 210 11.49 20.71 -28.11
N ASN A 211 10.44 20.38 -28.84
CA ASN A 211 9.08 20.28 -28.32
C ASN A 211 8.96 18.97 -27.55
N VAL A 212 8.69 19.05 -26.25
CA VAL A 212 8.51 17.88 -25.38
C VAL A 212 7.02 17.68 -25.15
N LEU A 213 6.47 16.58 -25.67
CA LEU A 213 5.12 16.14 -25.33
C LEU A 213 5.19 15.15 -24.18
N MET A 214 4.35 15.29 -23.17
CA MET A 214 4.32 14.38 -22.02
C MET A 214 2.96 13.73 -21.86
N TYR A 215 2.95 12.49 -21.39
CA TYR A 215 1.73 11.83 -20.97
C TYR A 215 1.97 10.95 -19.74
N CYS A 216 0.87 10.67 -19.03
CA CYS A 216 0.80 9.65 -18.00
C CYS A 216 -0.63 9.08 -17.95
N THR A 217 -0.93 8.23 -16.98
CA THR A 217 -2.24 7.55 -16.86
C THR A 217 -3.44 8.50 -16.90
N GLY A 218 -3.45 9.50 -16.01
CA GLY A 218 -4.62 10.38 -15.81
C GLY A 218 -4.29 11.87 -15.76
N GLY A 219 -3.05 12.27 -16.06
CA GLY A 219 -2.59 13.66 -16.11
C GLY A 219 -1.74 14.10 -14.91
N ILE A 220 -2.07 13.66 -13.70
CA ILE A 220 -1.50 14.22 -12.45
C ILE A 220 0.05 14.21 -12.36
N ARG A 221 0.72 13.16 -12.86
CA ARG A 221 2.19 13.11 -12.86
C ARG A 221 2.82 14.11 -13.82
N CYS A 222 2.16 14.36 -14.95
CA CYS A 222 2.69 15.31 -15.93
C CYS A 222 2.71 16.73 -15.41
N GLU A 223 1.82 17.09 -14.48
CA GLU A 223 1.77 18.45 -13.92
C GLU A 223 3.09 18.83 -13.26
N MET A 224 3.56 18.01 -12.32
CA MET A 224 4.83 18.25 -11.62
C MET A 224 6.03 17.97 -12.54
N ALA A 225 5.99 16.92 -13.36
CA ALA A 225 7.11 16.56 -14.22
C ALA A 225 7.36 17.62 -15.32
N SER A 226 6.32 18.16 -15.93
CA SER A 226 6.43 19.22 -16.93
C SER A 226 6.90 20.53 -16.30
N ALA A 227 6.40 20.87 -15.12
CA ALA A 227 6.87 22.03 -14.35
C ALA A 227 8.36 21.90 -14.00
N TYR A 228 8.81 20.68 -13.68
CA TYR A 228 10.21 20.40 -13.40
C TYR A 228 11.09 20.56 -14.63
N ILE A 229 10.68 20.03 -15.79
CA ILE A 229 11.42 20.20 -17.05
C ILE A 229 11.53 21.69 -17.40
N ARG A 230 10.42 22.44 -17.37
CA ARG A 230 10.41 23.89 -17.62
C ARG A 230 11.26 24.67 -16.62
N SER A 231 11.38 24.21 -15.37
CA SER A 231 12.21 24.86 -14.34
C SER A 231 13.71 24.87 -14.69
N LYS A 232 14.15 24.04 -15.65
CA LYS A 232 15.53 24.05 -16.16
C LYS A 232 15.87 25.27 -17.01
N GLY A 233 14.88 26.08 -17.38
CA GLY A 233 15.07 27.34 -18.09
C GLY A 233 15.26 27.16 -19.59
N ALA A 234 16.23 27.88 -20.16
CA ALA A 234 16.37 28.06 -21.60
C ALA A 234 16.53 26.74 -22.38
N GLY A 235 15.68 26.56 -23.39
CA GLY A 235 15.58 25.35 -24.22
C GLY A 235 14.57 24.32 -23.72
N PHE A 236 13.86 24.56 -22.61
CA PHE A 236 12.84 23.64 -22.08
C PHE A 236 11.44 24.27 -22.02
N GLU A 237 11.28 25.48 -22.56
CA GLU A 237 10.03 26.24 -22.55
C GLU A 237 8.90 25.51 -23.28
N ASN A 238 9.24 24.83 -24.38
CA ASN A 238 8.33 24.08 -25.23
C ASN A 238 8.01 22.69 -24.65
N THR A 239 7.51 22.66 -23.42
CA THR A 239 7.02 21.44 -22.77
C THR A 239 5.49 21.47 -22.71
N PHE A 240 4.88 20.42 -23.21
CA PHE A 240 3.43 20.23 -23.33
C PHE A 240 3.03 18.92 -22.66
N GLN A 241 1.77 18.81 -22.26
CA GLN A 241 1.24 17.59 -21.64
C GLN A 241 -0.17 17.27 -22.13
N LEU A 242 -0.46 15.97 -22.26
CA LEU A 242 -1.78 15.48 -22.59
C LEU A 242 -2.77 15.75 -21.45
N TYR A 243 -3.74 16.63 -21.70
CA TYR A 243 -4.81 16.96 -20.76
C TYR A 243 -5.61 15.71 -20.40
N GLY A 244 -5.73 15.44 -19.10
CA GLY A 244 -6.42 14.26 -18.57
C GLY A 244 -5.73 12.91 -18.86
N GLY A 245 -4.53 12.92 -19.44
CA GLY A 245 -3.71 11.73 -19.67
C GLY A 245 -4.29 10.74 -20.68
N ILE A 246 -3.73 9.51 -20.66
CA ILE A 246 -4.14 8.42 -21.55
C ILE A 246 -5.64 8.13 -21.41
N GLN A 247 -6.21 8.30 -20.21
CA GLN A 247 -7.64 8.11 -19.98
C GLN A 247 -8.50 8.96 -20.93
N ARG A 248 -8.30 10.29 -20.98
CA ARG A 248 -9.06 11.17 -21.90
C ARG A 248 -8.73 10.90 -23.37
N TYR A 249 -7.50 10.48 -23.66
CA TYR A 249 -7.12 10.13 -25.02
C TYR A 249 -7.86 8.90 -25.55
N LEU A 250 -7.97 7.84 -24.75
CA LEU A 250 -8.69 6.63 -25.15
C LEU A 250 -10.21 6.83 -25.21
N GLU A 251 -10.77 7.73 -24.41
CA GLU A 251 -12.18 8.15 -24.56
C GLU A 251 -12.44 8.83 -25.91
N GLN A 252 -11.50 9.68 -26.35
CA GLN A 252 -11.60 10.38 -27.63
C GLN A 252 -11.26 9.48 -28.84
N PHE A 253 -10.32 8.55 -28.66
CA PHE A 253 -9.83 7.62 -29.67
C PHE A 253 -9.99 6.17 -29.18
N PRO A 254 -11.22 5.63 -29.17
CA PRO A 254 -11.51 4.31 -28.60
C PRO A 254 -10.76 3.18 -29.30
N SER A 255 -10.37 3.35 -30.57
CA SER A 255 -9.55 2.40 -31.34
C SER A 255 -8.05 2.50 -31.05
N GLY A 256 -7.66 3.27 -30.03
CA GLY A 256 -6.28 3.43 -29.55
C GLY A 256 -5.52 4.55 -30.23
N GLY A 257 -5.80 4.86 -31.50
CA GLY A 257 -5.04 5.87 -32.24
C GLY A 257 -3.52 5.59 -32.22
N PHE A 258 -2.75 6.53 -31.67
CA PHE A 258 -1.30 6.39 -31.43
C PHE A 258 -0.96 5.61 -30.15
N PHE A 259 -1.92 5.42 -29.24
CA PHE A 259 -1.71 4.59 -28.05
C PHE A 259 -1.95 3.11 -28.39
N LYS A 260 -0.98 2.25 -28.09
CA LYS A 260 -1.04 0.80 -28.26
C LYS A 260 -1.15 0.11 -26.92
N GLY A 261 -1.90 -0.99 -26.86
CA GLY A 261 -2.09 -1.79 -25.66
C GLY A 261 -3.06 -1.18 -24.64
N LYS A 262 -2.78 -1.43 -23.36
CA LYS A 262 -3.64 -1.10 -22.23
C LYS A 262 -3.06 0.02 -21.36
N ASN A 263 -3.94 0.92 -20.91
CA ASN A 263 -3.63 1.92 -19.89
C ASN A 263 -3.71 1.28 -18.50
N PHE A 264 -2.59 1.18 -17.79
CA PHE A 264 -2.61 0.73 -16.39
C PHE A 264 -3.39 1.72 -15.52
N VAL A 265 -4.40 1.25 -14.80
CA VAL A 265 -5.24 2.07 -13.91
C VAL A 265 -5.09 1.60 -12.46
N PHE A 266 -5.26 2.55 -11.54
CA PHE A 266 -5.04 2.32 -10.12
C PHE A 266 -6.37 1.98 -9.41
N ASP A 267 -7.17 1.10 -10.00
CA ASP A 267 -8.44 0.62 -9.47
C ASP A 267 -8.61 -0.89 -9.78
N HIS A 268 -9.77 -1.46 -9.46
CA HIS A 268 -10.03 -2.90 -9.61
C HIS A 268 -9.99 -3.41 -11.04
N ARG A 269 -10.02 -2.52 -12.03
CA ARG A 269 -9.89 -2.90 -13.45
C ARG A 269 -8.45 -3.26 -13.81
N ILE A 270 -7.45 -2.82 -13.03
CA ILE A 270 -5.99 -2.98 -13.25
C ILE A 270 -5.46 -2.30 -14.51
N SER A 271 -6.15 -2.46 -15.64
CA SER A 271 -5.82 -1.83 -16.91
C SER A 271 -7.05 -1.71 -17.81
N VAL A 272 -7.11 -0.64 -18.61
CA VAL A 272 -8.17 -0.40 -19.59
C VAL A 272 -7.55 -0.30 -20.97
N GLY A 273 -7.97 -1.17 -21.89
CA GLY A 273 -7.49 -1.21 -23.27
C GLY A 273 -8.30 -0.32 -24.20
N SER A 274 -7.74 -0.09 -25.38
CA SER A 274 -8.54 0.33 -26.53
C SER A 274 -9.46 -0.81 -27.00
N SER A 275 -10.38 -0.52 -27.93
CA SER A 275 -11.18 -1.55 -28.59
C SER A 275 -10.35 -2.47 -29.51
N LYS A 276 -9.08 -2.12 -29.79
CA LYS A 276 -8.12 -3.04 -30.43
C LYS A 276 -7.40 -3.88 -29.38
N GLU A 277 -7.34 -5.18 -29.62
CA GLU A 277 -6.64 -6.16 -28.80
C GLU A 277 -5.12 -6.21 -29.10
N ASP A 278 -4.49 -5.05 -29.24
CA ASP A 278 -3.06 -4.93 -29.53
C ASP A 278 -2.23 -5.25 -28.26
N ILE A 279 -1.89 -6.52 -28.03
CA ILE A 279 -1.06 -6.93 -26.88
C ILE A 279 0.42 -6.63 -27.18
N ILE A 280 0.95 -5.55 -26.60
CA ILE A 280 2.38 -5.20 -26.72
C ILE A 280 3.25 -5.79 -25.59
N GLY A 281 2.61 -6.21 -24.49
CA GLY A 281 3.30 -6.77 -23.34
C GLY A 281 3.81 -8.18 -23.60
N SER A 282 4.84 -8.59 -22.87
CA SER A 282 5.38 -9.95 -22.90
C SER A 282 5.63 -10.51 -21.51
N CYS A 283 5.47 -11.83 -21.38
CA CYS A 283 5.79 -12.56 -20.16
C CYS A 283 7.29 -12.47 -19.87
N LEU A 284 7.65 -12.03 -18.66
CA LEU A 284 9.03 -11.91 -18.16
C LEU A 284 9.85 -13.21 -18.24
N LEU A 285 9.17 -14.37 -18.29
CA LEU A 285 9.80 -15.69 -18.23
C LEU A 285 9.87 -16.40 -19.59
N CYS A 286 8.79 -16.36 -20.38
CA CYS A 286 8.74 -17.07 -21.67
C CYS A 286 8.64 -16.16 -22.89
N ASN A 287 8.58 -14.84 -22.70
CA ASN A 287 8.41 -13.81 -23.75
C ASN A 287 7.13 -13.89 -24.60
N ASN A 288 6.21 -14.84 -24.34
CA ASN A 288 4.90 -14.85 -25.00
C ASN A 288 4.13 -13.55 -24.73
N THR A 289 3.39 -13.08 -25.73
CA THR A 289 2.52 -11.91 -25.65
C THR A 289 1.53 -12.06 -24.50
N PHE A 290 1.53 -11.10 -23.58
CA PHE A 290 0.70 -11.11 -22.39
C PHE A 290 0.71 -9.73 -21.74
N ASP A 291 -0.43 -9.24 -21.24
CA ASP A 291 -0.57 -7.89 -20.68
C ASP A 291 -1.42 -7.80 -19.40
N ASP A 292 -1.90 -8.94 -18.87
CA ASP A 292 -2.72 -8.95 -17.65
C ASP A 292 -1.86 -9.11 -16.38
N TYR A 293 -1.75 -8.05 -15.59
CA TYR A 293 -1.03 -8.11 -14.31
C TYR A 293 -1.73 -8.99 -13.28
N SER A 294 -0.92 -9.56 -12.38
CA SER A 294 -1.38 -10.13 -11.13
C SER A 294 -0.68 -9.39 -9.98
N PRO A 295 -1.40 -8.97 -8.93
CA PRO A 295 -0.82 -8.26 -7.79
C PRO A 295 0.18 -9.13 -7.01
N ARG A 296 0.15 -10.46 -7.20
CA ARG A 296 1.11 -11.42 -6.62
C ARG A 296 2.40 -11.55 -7.44
N CYS A 297 2.37 -11.24 -8.72
CA CYS A 297 3.53 -11.27 -9.60
C CYS A 297 4.37 -10.01 -9.38
N ARG A 298 5.32 -10.08 -8.45
CA ARG A 298 6.19 -8.96 -8.09
C ARG A 298 7.65 -9.39 -8.07
N CYS A 299 8.53 -8.49 -8.49
CA CYS A 299 9.96 -8.69 -8.39
C CYS A 299 10.37 -8.93 -6.93
N ARG A 300 11.14 -9.99 -6.64
CA ARG A 300 11.63 -10.32 -5.28
C ARG A 300 12.46 -9.19 -4.67
N LEU A 301 13.20 -8.46 -5.48
CA LEU A 301 14.16 -7.46 -5.02
C LEU A 301 13.47 -6.11 -4.79
N CYS A 302 12.82 -5.54 -5.81
CA CYS A 302 12.21 -4.22 -5.71
C CYS A 302 10.71 -4.23 -5.40
N ARG A 303 10.00 -5.35 -5.59
CA ARG A 303 8.53 -5.50 -5.45
C ARG A 303 7.68 -4.80 -6.50
N MET A 304 8.30 -4.20 -7.52
CA MET A 304 7.61 -3.74 -8.73
C MET A 304 6.82 -4.90 -9.34
N LEU A 305 5.62 -4.60 -9.85
CA LEU A 305 4.81 -5.56 -10.60
C LEU A 305 5.62 -6.08 -11.78
N VAL A 306 5.49 -7.37 -12.05
CA VAL A 306 6.10 -8.05 -13.20
C VAL A 306 5.03 -8.79 -13.98
N LEU A 307 5.21 -8.82 -15.28
CA LEU A 307 4.24 -9.41 -16.20
C LEU A 307 4.59 -10.88 -16.41
N VAL A 308 3.75 -11.78 -15.92
CA VAL A 308 3.98 -13.23 -15.97
C VAL A 308 2.69 -13.88 -16.43
N CYS A 309 2.73 -14.65 -17.52
CA CYS A 309 1.55 -15.32 -18.07
C CYS A 309 1.03 -16.43 -17.15
N ASN A 310 -0.24 -16.83 -17.34
CA ASN A 310 -0.88 -17.83 -16.49
C ASN A 310 -0.11 -19.16 -16.44
N HIS A 311 0.45 -19.61 -17.58
CA HIS A 311 1.26 -20.83 -17.64
C HIS A 311 2.50 -20.77 -16.75
N CYS A 312 3.22 -19.64 -16.76
CA CYS A 312 4.43 -19.47 -15.95
C CYS A 312 4.14 -19.25 -14.46
N ARG A 313 2.95 -18.74 -14.09
CA ARG A 313 2.57 -18.52 -12.68
C ARG A 313 2.48 -19.82 -11.88
N VAL A 314 2.07 -20.92 -12.51
CA VAL A 314 1.85 -22.22 -11.84
C VAL A 314 3.16 -22.81 -11.29
N LYS A 315 4.31 -22.42 -11.85
CA LYS A 315 5.63 -22.95 -11.45
C LYS A 315 6.12 -22.44 -10.08
N GLY A 316 5.47 -21.44 -9.48
CA GLY A 316 5.81 -20.95 -8.14
C GLY A 316 7.11 -20.15 -8.08
N ASP A 317 7.48 -19.46 -9.17
CA ASP A 317 8.81 -18.90 -9.34
C ASP A 317 9.10 -17.59 -8.61
N ILE A 318 10.40 -17.39 -8.35
CA ILE A 318 10.98 -16.13 -7.89
C ILE A 318 11.20 -15.21 -9.10
N TYR A 319 10.43 -14.13 -9.18
CA TYR A 319 10.58 -13.18 -10.28
C TYR A 319 11.63 -12.11 -9.99
N ILE A 320 12.47 -11.81 -10.98
CA ILE A 320 13.40 -10.67 -10.96
C ILE A 320 13.09 -9.81 -12.18
N CYS A 321 12.61 -8.58 -11.97
CA CYS A 321 12.30 -7.68 -13.09
C CYS A 321 13.57 -7.34 -13.90
N GLU A 322 13.38 -6.99 -15.15
CA GLU A 322 14.39 -6.59 -16.13
C GLU A 322 15.34 -5.51 -15.60
N LEU A 323 14.84 -4.48 -14.90
CA LEU A 323 15.70 -3.47 -14.30
C LEU A 323 16.64 -4.05 -13.24
N CYS A 324 16.18 -5.02 -12.45
CA CYS A 324 17.06 -5.62 -11.43
C CYS A 324 18.08 -6.57 -12.07
N ARG A 325 17.70 -7.27 -13.15
CA ARG A 325 18.62 -8.09 -13.94
C ARG A 325 19.71 -7.21 -14.58
N LYS A 326 19.32 -6.12 -15.27
CA LYS A 326 20.24 -5.14 -15.90
C LYS A 326 21.25 -4.56 -14.89
N HIS A 327 20.84 -4.25 -13.66
CA HIS A 327 21.72 -3.67 -12.64
C HIS A 327 22.52 -4.72 -11.81
N GLY A 328 22.66 -5.95 -12.29
CA GLY A 328 23.47 -6.98 -11.64
C GLY A 328 22.97 -7.45 -10.27
N LYS A 329 21.74 -7.09 -9.85
CA LYS A 329 21.22 -7.42 -8.51
C LYS A 329 20.68 -8.85 -8.39
N GLY A 330 20.94 -9.72 -9.36
CA GLY A 330 20.40 -11.07 -9.37
C GLY A 330 21.13 -12.00 -10.33
N GLU A 331 22.34 -12.42 -9.96
CA GLU A 331 22.86 -13.70 -10.42
C GLU A 331 22.01 -14.82 -9.78
N VAL A 332 21.00 -15.27 -10.51
CA VAL A 332 20.48 -16.64 -10.39
C VAL A 332 20.40 -17.15 -11.83
N PRO A 333 21.02 -18.30 -12.15
CA PRO A 333 21.11 -18.78 -13.52
C PRO A 333 19.71 -19.05 -14.09
N LEU A 334 19.37 -18.35 -15.17
CA LEU A 334 18.32 -18.78 -16.09
C LEU A 334 18.96 -19.76 -17.06
N SER A 335 19.17 -21.02 -16.65
CA SER A 335 19.44 -22.07 -17.62
C SER A 335 18.92 -23.41 -17.12
N LEU A 336 17.83 -23.84 -17.74
CA LEU A 336 17.54 -25.24 -17.97
C LEU A 336 18.67 -25.78 -18.84
N ASP A 337 19.67 -26.43 -18.25
CA ASP A 337 20.53 -27.36 -18.99
C ASP A 337 21.08 -28.42 -18.01
N PRO A 338 20.57 -29.66 -18.07
CA PRO A 338 21.07 -30.76 -17.26
C PRO A 338 22.29 -31.34 -17.99
N LEU A 339 23.49 -30.87 -17.68
CA LEU A 339 24.79 -31.58 -17.86
C LEU A 339 25.92 -30.58 -17.65
N ASN A 340 26.36 -30.42 -16.41
CA ASN A 340 27.74 -30.25 -15.99
C ASN A 340 27.73 -29.72 -14.55
N GLN A 341 28.25 -30.53 -13.63
CA GLN A 341 28.52 -30.12 -12.26
C GLN A 341 29.97 -29.63 -12.21
N PRO A 342 30.24 -28.32 -12.04
CA PRO A 342 31.52 -27.87 -11.52
C PRO A 342 31.39 -27.76 -10.00
N SER A 343 32.26 -28.48 -9.32
CA SER A 343 32.52 -28.36 -7.90
C SER A 343 33.17 -27.01 -7.60
N GLU A 344 32.41 -26.06 -7.07
CA GLU A 344 32.95 -24.82 -6.53
C GLU A 344 32.72 -24.75 -5.02
N SER A 345 33.81 -24.95 -4.29
CA SER A 345 33.98 -24.63 -2.90
C SER A 345 34.02 -23.11 -2.73
N ASN A 346 32.88 -22.48 -2.48
CA ASN A 346 32.82 -21.09 -2.02
C ASN A 346 32.41 -21.06 -0.55
N GLY A 347 33.24 -20.39 0.24
CA GLY A 347 33.23 -20.38 1.71
C GLY A 347 31.85 -20.17 2.32
N ASP A 348 31.48 -21.14 3.14
CA ASP A 348 30.34 -21.10 4.03
C ASP A 348 30.53 -19.97 5.06
N ASN A 349 29.84 -18.85 4.86
CA ASN A 349 29.61 -17.88 5.91
C ASN A 349 28.10 -17.78 6.14
N THR A 350 27.43 -18.94 6.26
CA THR A 350 26.02 -19.02 6.66
C THR A 350 25.87 -18.65 8.14
N ARG A 351 26.07 -17.36 8.48
CA ARG A 351 25.64 -16.85 9.77
C ARG A 351 24.15 -17.11 9.92
N ARG A 352 23.79 -17.86 10.95
CA ARG A 352 22.40 -18.19 11.28
C ARG A 352 21.62 -16.90 11.50
N LYS A 353 20.48 -16.76 10.82
CA LYS A 353 19.57 -15.63 11.04
C LYS A 353 18.93 -15.73 12.41
N LEU A 354 18.69 -14.57 13.04
CA LEU A 354 17.86 -14.49 14.24
C LEU A 354 16.45 -14.98 13.93
N ARG A 355 15.88 -15.86 14.74
CA ARG A 355 14.47 -16.26 14.62
C ARG A 355 13.66 -15.48 15.64
N ILE A 356 12.72 -14.68 15.17
CA ILE A 356 11.95 -13.76 16.01
C ILE A 356 10.48 -14.16 15.98
N LEU A 357 9.92 -14.51 17.14
CA LEU A 357 8.49 -14.81 17.28
C LEU A 357 7.68 -13.50 17.28
N CYS A 358 6.68 -13.40 16.42
CA CYS A 358 5.90 -12.19 16.19
C CYS A 358 4.49 -12.30 16.79
N LEU A 359 4.19 -11.43 17.76
CA LEU A 359 2.91 -11.36 18.47
C LEU A 359 2.09 -10.16 17.95
N HIS A 360 0.94 -10.44 17.35
CA HIS A 360 0.08 -9.44 16.72
C HIS A 360 -0.72 -8.59 17.73
N GLY A 361 -1.30 -7.47 17.28
CA GLY A 361 -2.16 -6.63 18.13
C GLY A 361 -3.57 -7.21 18.32
N PHE A 362 -4.40 -6.54 19.12
CA PHE A 362 -5.78 -6.96 19.38
C PHE A 362 -6.64 -7.01 18.10
N ARG A 363 -7.56 -7.98 18.01
CA ARG A 363 -8.40 -8.27 16.82
C ARG A 363 -7.59 -8.41 15.53
N GLN A 364 -6.40 -8.98 15.62
CA GLN A 364 -5.59 -9.36 14.47
C GLN A 364 -5.41 -10.87 14.41
N ASN A 365 -4.66 -11.32 13.43
CA ASN A 365 -4.24 -12.71 13.26
C ASN A 365 -2.85 -12.72 12.62
N ALA A 366 -2.15 -13.85 12.66
CA ALA A 366 -0.81 -14.07 12.15
C ALA A 366 -0.68 -13.62 10.69
N SER A 367 -1.65 -13.99 9.85
CA SER A 367 -1.65 -13.67 8.42
C SER A 367 -1.70 -12.15 8.17
N SER A 368 -2.63 -11.46 8.85
CA SER A 368 -2.77 -10.01 8.76
C SER A 368 -1.56 -9.27 9.31
N PHE A 369 -0.96 -9.77 10.40
CA PHE A 369 0.23 -9.17 10.99
C PHE A 369 1.47 -9.38 10.11
N LYS A 370 1.63 -10.57 9.51
CA LYS A 370 2.64 -10.86 8.48
C LYS A 370 2.49 -9.93 7.28
N GLY A 371 1.26 -9.65 6.85
CA GLY A 371 0.96 -8.67 5.80
C GLY A 371 1.42 -7.26 6.18
N ARG A 372 1.03 -6.78 7.36
CA ARG A 372 1.37 -5.43 7.87
C ARG A 372 2.87 -5.23 8.12
N THR A 373 3.57 -6.29 8.49
CA THR A 373 5.03 -6.28 8.75
C THR A 373 5.85 -6.71 7.53
N GLY A 374 5.25 -6.91 6.35
CA GLY A 374 5.97 -7.37 5.16
C GLY A 374 7.13 -6.45 4.74
N SER A 375 7.01 -5.13 4.97
CA SER A 375 8.11 -4.17 4.76
C SER A 375 9.27 -4.40 5.73
N LEU A 376 8.97 -4.64 7.01
CA LEU A 376 9.95 -4.95 8.06
C LEU A 376 10.66 -6.28 7.74
N ALA A 377 9.89 -7.35 7.52
CA ALA A 377 10.41 -8.68 7.18
C ALA A 377 11.36 -8.62 5.98
N LYS A 378 11.02 -7.83 4.95
CA LYS A 378 11.86 -7.63 3.77
C LYS A 378 13.19 -6.95 4.12
N LYS A 379 13.18 -5.93 4.98
CA LYS A 379 14.36 -5.15 5.36
C LYS A 379 15.28 -5.90 6.32
N LEU A 380 14.73 -6.83 7.10
CA LEU A 380 15.47 -7.69 8.01
C LEU A 380 15.88 -9.04 7.41
N LYS A 381 15.48 -9.36 6.16
CA LYS A 381 15.61 -10.70 5.55
C LYS A 381 17.00 -11.35 5.60
N ASN A 382 18.07 -10.55 5.69
CA ASN A 382 19.45 -11.04 5.71
C ASN A 382 19.92 -11.39 7.14
N ILE A 383 19.25 -10.84 8.16
CA ILE A 383 19.66 -10.94 9.56
C ILE A 383 18.62 -11.63 10.45
N ALA A 384 17.34 -11.62 10.07
CA ALA A 384 16.26 -12.22 10.84
C ALA A 384 15.20 -12.93 9.98
N GLU A 385 14.63 -13.99 10.55
CA GLU A 385 13.40 -14.67 10.15
C GLU A 385 12.29 -14.28 11.13
N LEU A 386 11.15 -13.79 10.62
CA LEU A 386 9.98 -13.45 11.44
C LEU A 386 8.97 -14.59 11.39
N VAL A 387 8.64 -15.17 12.55
CA VAL A 387 7.72 -16.30 12.70
C VAL A 387 6.42 -15.80 13.32
N PHE A 388 5.30 -15.96 12.62
CA PHE A 388 4.00 -15.41 13.02
C PHE A 388 3.09 -16.51 13.56
N ILE A 389 2.39 -16.25 14.66
CA ILE A 389 1.40 -17.15 15.27
C ILE A 389 0.11 -16.39 15.58
N ASP A 390 -1.02 -17.10 15.57
CA ASP A 390 -2.31 -16.58 16.04
C ASP A 390 -2.35 -16.63 17.56
N ALA A 391 -2.92 -15.61 18.20
CA ALA A 391 -3.16 -15.62 19.63
C ALA A 391 -4.30 -16.60 20.02
N PRO A 392 -4.37 -17.09 21.27
CA PRO A 392 -5.26 -18.22 21.61
C PRO A 392 -6.70 -17.82 21.94
N HIS A 393 -7.02 -16.53 22.02
CA HIS A 393 -8.38 -16.07 22.29
C HIS A 393 -9.04 -15.64 20.99
N GLU A 394 -9.85 -16.52 20.40
CA GLU A 394 -10.65 -16.21 19.21
C GLU A 394 -11.81 -15.28 19.60
N LEU A 395 -11.85 -14.09 19.01
CA LEU A 395 -12.81 -13.05 19.31
C LEU A 395 -14.04 -13.15 18.39
N GLN A 396 -15.22 -12.89 18.96
CA GLN A 396 -16.44 -12.76 18.18
C GLN A 396 -16.41 -11.49 17.31
N PHE A 397 -17.06 -11.56 16.15
CA PHE A 397 -17.22 -10.41 15.28
C PHE A 397 -18.33 -9.50 15.81
N ILE A 398 -18.02 -8.22 16.00
CA ILE A 398 -18.99 -7.23 16.46
C ILE A 398 -19.45 -6.43 15.24
N TYR A 399 -20.77 -6.27 15.07
CA TYR A 399 -21.37 -5.48 14.00
C TYR A 399 -22.32 -4.41 14.57
N GLN A 400 -22.44 -3.28 13.87
CA GLN A 400 -23.30 -2.16 14.27
C GLN A 400 -24.65 -2.13 13.54
N THR A 401 -24.78 -2.87 12.43
CA THR A 401 -26.00 -2.91 11.61
C THR A 401 -27.02 -3.91 12.17
N ALA A 402 -28.29 -3.83 11.76
CA ALA A 402 -29.32 -4.76 12.23
C ALA A 402 -29.12 -6.20 11.72
N THR A 403 -28.42 -6.37 10.60
CA THR A 403 -28.15 -7.68 9.97
C THR A 403 -26.66 -8.05 10.09
N PRO A 404 -26.34 -9.30 10.47
CA PRO A 404 -24.97 -9.81 10.43
C PRO A 404 -24.45 -9.86 8.98
N PRO A 405 -23.17 -9.52 8.74
CA PRO A 405 -22.55 -9.72 7.44
C PRO A 405 -22.55 -11.20 7.03
N SER A 406 -22.85 -11.50 5.77
CA SER A 406 -22.90 -12.86 5.20
C SER A 406 -21.53 -13.43 4.80
N GLY A 407 -20.47 -12.64 4.90
CA GLY A 407 -19.12 -13.04 4.45
C GLY A 407 -18.34 -13.88 5.46
N VAL A 408 -17.54 -14.83 4.94
CA VAL A 408 -16.55 -15.56 5.74
C VAL A 408 -15.45 -14.60 6.16
N CYS A 409 -15.58 -14.02 7.35
CA CYS A 409 -14.57 -13.13 7.89
C CYS A 409 -13.36 -13.90 8.40
N ASN A 410 -12.16 -13.37 8.13
CA ASN A 410 -10.94 -13.91 8.71
C ASN A 410 -11.01 -13.81 10.24
N LYS A 411 -10.89 -14.96 10.91
CA LYS A 411 -10.87 -15.09 12.38
C LYS A 411 -9.94 -14.05 13.00
N LYS A 412 -10.39 -13.47 14.11
CA LYS A 412 -9.67 -12.44 14.85
C LYS A 412 -9.32 -12.97 16.22
N PHE A 413 -8.14 -12.63 16.70
CA PHE A 413 -7.62 -13.15 17.96
C PHE A 413 -7.11 -12.03 18.87
N ALA A 414 -6.95 -12.37 20.14
CA ALA A 414 -6.34 -11.56 21.17
C ALA A 414 -5.39 -12.37 22.05
N TRP A 415 -4.43 -11.68 22.65
CA TRP A 415 -3.56 -12.21 23.70
C TRP A 415 -4.15 -12.03 25.08
N LEU A 416 -4.93 -10.97 25.28
CA LEU A 416 -5.59 -10.65 26.54
C LEU A 416 -7.04 -10.28 26.24
N VAL A 417 -7.94 -10.60 27.16
CA VAL A 417 -9.38 -10.40 27.01
C VAL A 417 -9.97 -9.65 28.21
N SER A 418 -11.23 -9.25 28.12
CA SER A 418 -11.97 -8.69 29.25
C SER A 418 -12.36 -9.78 30.25
N SER A 419 -12.68 -9.40 31.48
CA SER A 419 -13.21 -10.32 32.51
C SER A 419 -14.51 -11.00 32.11
N ASP A 420 -15.36 -10.30 31.35
CA ASP A 420 -16.64 -10.81 30.85
C ASP A 420 -16.50 -11.58 29.51
N PHE A 421 -15.30 -12.08 29.18
CA PHE A 421 -15.08 -12.79 27.92
C PHE A 421 -15.74 -14.18 27.93
N ASP A 422 -16.96 -14.24 27.42
CA ASP A 422 -17.66 -15.49 27.12
C ASP A 422 -17.08 -16.20 25.89
N LYS A 423 -17.12 -17.54 25.90
CA LYS A 423 -16.74 -18.36 24.74
C LYS A 423 -17.58 -17.98 23.51
N PRO A 424 -17.05 -18.13 22.28
CA PRO A 424 -17.80 -17.85 21.06
C PRO A 424 -19.14 -18.61 21.01
N SER A 425 -20.24 -17.90 20.75
CA SER A 425 -21.49 -18.52 20.32
C SER A 425 -21.34 -19.06 18.89
N GLU A 426 -22.12 -20.08 18.52
CA GLU A 426 -22.04 -20.73 17.19
C GLU A 426 -22.24 -19.75 16.02
N THR A 427 -22.96 -18.65 16.22
CA THR A 427 -23.26 -17.67 15.18
C THR A 427 -22.15 -16.64 14.95
N GLY A 428 -21.09 -16.61 15.77
CA GLY A 428 -19.88 -15.81 15.57
C GLY A 428 -20.03 -14.28 15.59
N TRP A 429 -21.26 -13.76 15.59
CA TRP A 429 -21.59 -12.34 15.49
C TRP A 429 -22.40 -11.85 16.69
N THR A 430 -22.02 -10.68 17.24
CA THR A 430 -22.75 -9.97 18.29
C THR A 430 -22.98 -8.51 17.92
N VAL A 431 -24.18 -7.98 18.22
CA VAL A 431 -24.52 -6.57 18.00
C VAL A 431 -23.76 -5.72 19.01
N ALA A 432 -23.15 -4.62 18.56
CA ALA A 432 -22.48 -3.67 19.45
C ALA A 432 -23.49 -3.08 20.46
N GLN A 433 -23.28 -3.33 21.76
CA GLN A 433 -24.14 -2.79 22.83
C GLN A 433 -23.78 -1.34 23.21
N CYS A 434 -22.56 -0.90 22.89
CA CYS A 434 -22.05 0.43 23.21
C CYS A 434 -21.19 1.00 22.07
N GLN A 435 -20.91 2.31 22.13
CA GLN A 435 -19.94 2.93 21.22
C GLN A 435 -18.55 2.35 21.44
N PHE A 436 -17.82 2.16 20.35
CA PHE A 436 -16.47 1.62 20.37
C PHE A 436 -15.49 2.62 21.00
N ASP A 437 -14.91 2.27 22.15
CA ASP A 437 -13.80 3.01 22.76
C ASP A 437 -12.45 2.49 22.20
N PRO A 438 -11.65 3.31 21.49
CA PRO A 438 -10.33 2.92 20.99
C PRO A 438 -9.33 2.52 22.08
N LEU A 439 -9.49 3.03 23.31
CA LEU A 439 -8.58 2.78 24.43
C LEU A 439 -8.98 1.54 25.24
N GLN A 440 -10.13 0.91 24.96
CA GLN A 440 -10.62 -0.28 25.67
C GLN A 440 -9.60 -1.44 25.68
N TYR A 441 -8.65 -1.45 24.76
CA TYR A 441 -7.63 -2.50 24.67
C TYR A 441 -6.65 -2.48 25.85
N GLN A 442 -6.46 -1.31 26.47
CA GLN A 442 -5.61 -1.17 27.64
C GLN A 442 -6.27 -1.73 28.91
N THR A 443 -7.59 -1.95 28.92
CA THR A 443 -8.33 -2.51 30.06
C THR A 443 -8.54 -4.02 29.95
N GLN A 444 -8.19 -4.64 28.81
CA GLN A 444 -8.29 -6.09 28.62
C GLN A 444 -7.04 -6.78 29.14
N THR A 445 -7.13 -7.27 30.36
CA THR A 445 -5.97 -7.81 31.09
C THR A 445 -6.09 -9.29 31.46
N GLU A 446 -7.24 -9.91 31.21
CA GLU A 446 -7.54 -11.29 31.56
C GLU A 446 -7.06 -12.29 30.51
N GLY A 447 -7.06 -13.58 30.86
CA GLY A 447 -6.68 -14.66 29.95
C GLY A 447 -5.17 -14.82 29.74
N PHE A 448 -4.36 -14.16 30.58
CA PHE A 448 -2.89 -14.23 30.53
C PHE A 448 -2.38 -15.68 30.63
N ASP A 449 -2.88 -16.49 31.58
CA ASP A 449 -2.36 -17.85 31.81
C ASP A 449 -2.57 -18.77 30.60
N LYS A 450 -3.69 -18.61 29.90
CA LYS A 450 -3.95 -19.33 28.64
C LYS A 450 -2.97 -18.89 27.55
N SER A 451 -2.71 -17.59 27.43
CA SER A 451 -1.74 -17.05 26.49
C SER A 451 -0.31 -17.48 26.81
N LEU A 452 0.07 -17.49 28.08
CA LEU A 452 1.37 -17.99 28.51
C LEU A 452 1.52 -19.47 28.21
N THR A 453 0.54 -20.30 28.54
CA THR A 453 0.55 -21.75 28.24
C THR A 453 0.69 -21.99 26.74
N TYR A 454 -0.07 -21.24 25.92
CA TYR A 454 0.03 -21.34 24.47
C TYR A 454 1.39 -20.89 23.92
N LEU A 455 2.00 -19.86 24.50
CA LEU A 455 3.36 -19.45 24.14
C LEU A 455 4.41 -20.50 24.52
N LYS A 456 4.28 -21.17 25.68
CA LYS A 456 5.15 -22.30 26.06
C LYS A 456 5.12 -23.39 24.99
N THR A 457 3.93 -23.82 24.58
CA THR A 457 3.75 -24.78 23.48
C THR A 457 4.35 -24.27 22.17
N ALA A 458 4.17 -22.99 21.84
CA ALA A 458 4.74 -22.42 20.61
C ALA A 458 6.28 -22.39 20.63
N PHE A 459 6.90 -22.12 21.78
CA PHE A 459 8.36 -22.17 21.95
C PHE A 459 8.89 -23.59 21.84
N GLU A 460 8.20 -24.57 22.42
CA GLU A 460 8.54 -25.99 22.30
C GLU A 460 8.42 -26.50 20.85
N GLU A 461 7.31 -26.22 20.17
CA GLU A 461 7.02 -26.78 18.84
C GLU A 461 7.73 -26.04 17.69
N LYS A 462 7.95 -24.73 17.82
CA LYS A 462 8.41 -23.87 16.71
C LYS A 462 9.72 -23.15 17.01
N GLY A 463 10.26 -23.32 18.21
CA GLY A 463 11.56 -22.78 18.61
C GLY A 463 12.74 -23.49 17.92
N PRO A 464 13.99 -23.12 18.29
CA PRO A 464 14.31 -22.03 19.21
C PRO A 464 14.03 -20.66 18.58
N PHE A 465 13.72 -19.68 19.44
CA PHE A 465 13.58 -18.26 19.09
C PHE A 465 14.69 -17.45 19.76
N ASP A 466 15.29 -16.53 19.02
CA ASP A 466 16.29 -15.61 19.55
C ASP A 466 15.66 -14.42 20.28
N GLY A 467 14.45 -14.04 19.89
CA GLY A 467 13.75 -12.90 20.47
C GLY A 467 12.27 -12.88 20.14
N ILE A 468 11.55 -11.94 20.75
CA ILE A 468 10.12 -11.73 20.53
C ILE A 468 9.90 -10.33 19.98
N LEU A 469 9.07 -10.19 18.95
CA LEU A 469 8.57 -8.90 18.47
C LEU A 469 7.06 -8.84 18.74
N GLY A 470 6.64 -7.90 19.57
CA GLY A 470 5.24 -7.64 19.84
C GLY A 470 4.77 -6.31 19.26
N PHE A 471 3.51 -6.25 18.83
CA PHE A 471 2.84 -5.01 18.44
C PHE A 471 1.58 -4.80 19.28
N SER A 472 1.39 -3.60 19.85
CA SER A 472 0.20 -3.25 20.61
C SER A 472 -0.04 -4.24 21.77
N GLN A 473 -1.20 -4.88 21.85
CA GLN A 473 -1.46 -5.94 22.84
C GLN A 473 -0.44 -7.10 22.78
N GLY A 474 0.11 -7.42 21.61
CA GLY A 474 1.19 -8.41 21.49
C GLY A 474 2.51 -7.92 22.12
N ALA A 475 2.78 -6.62 22.13
CA ALA A 475 3.91 -6.03 22.86
C ALA A 475 3.69 -6.08 24.37
N ALA A 476 2.46 -5.82 24.84
CA ALA A 476 2.11 -6.01 26.23
C ALA A 476 2.34 -7.48 26.67
N MET A 477 1.86 -8.46 25.87
CA MET A 477 2.08 -9.88 26.14
C MET A 477 3.58 -10.25 26.15
N ALA A 478 4.35 -9.77 25.18
CA ALA A 478 5.80 -10.00 25.14
C ALA A 478 6.50 -9.44 26.38
N ALA A 479 6.14 -8.24 26.84
CA ALA A 479 6.70 -7.65 28.04
C ALA A 479 6.33 -8.44 29.31
N ALA A 480 5.10 -8.96 29.40
CA ALA A 480 4.70 -9.82 30.52
C ALA A 480 5.54 -11.10 30.60
N VAL A 481 5.89 -11.69 29.45
CA VAL A 481 6.81 -12.83 29.39
C VAL A 481 8.22 -12.43 29.84
N CYS A 482 8.74 -11.27 29.41
CA CYS A 482 10.03 -10.76 29.89
C CYS A 482 10.04 -10.60 31.43
N GLY A 483 8.97 -10.06 32.02
CA GLY A 483 8.89 -9.90 33.48
C GLY A 483 8.80 -11.21 34.27
N LYS A 484 8.47 -12.32 33.61
CA LYS A 484 8.45 -13.67 34.20
C LYS A 484 9.61 -14.55 33.73
N GLN A 485 10.59 -14.00 33.02
CA GLN A 485 11.63 -14.78 32.34
C GLN A 485 12.40 -15.71 33.29
N GLU A 486 12.72 -15.26 34.51
CA GLU A 486 13.39 -16.09 35.53
C GLU A 486 12.56 -17.32 35.95
N GLN A 487 11.23 -17.23 35.92
CA GLN A 487 10.32 -18.32 36.25
C GLN A 487 10.06 -19.26 35.07
N LEU A 488 10.43 -18.83 33.86
CA LEU A 488 10.15 -19.50 32.59
C LEU A 488 11.40 -20.11 31.95
N VAL A 489 12.53 -20.12 32.66
CA VAL A 489 13.79 -20.71 32.19
C VAL A 489 13.58 -22.18 31.80
N GLY A 490 13.99 -22.55 30.59
CA GLY A 490 13.81 -23.89 30.03
C GLY A 490 12.43 -24.13 29.39
N GLU A 491 11.46 -23.25 29.60
CA GLU A 491 10.15 -23.29 28.93
C GLU A 491 10.05 -22.23 27.82
N ILE A 492 10.52 -21.01 28.09
CA ILE A 492 10.52 -19.88 27.17
C ILE A 492 11.86 -19.15 27.27
N ASP A 493 12.84 -19.63 26.50
CA ASP A 493 14.17 -19.03 26.43
C ASP A 493 14.33 -18.17 25.17
N PHE A 494 14.68 -16.89 25.36
CA PHE A 494 15.01 -15.93 24.31
C PHE A 494 15.94 -14.84 24.85
N ARG A 495 16.59 -14.08 23.96
CA ARG A 495 17.68 -13.16 24.31
C ARG A 495 17.29 -11.68 24.31
N PHE A 496 16.23 -11.31 23.58
CA PHE A 496 15.78 -9.92 23.48
C PHE A 496 14.30 -9.79 23.10
N CYS A 497 13.73 -8.59 23.30
CA CYS A 497 12.41 -8.25 22.78
C CYS A 497 12.36 -6.92 22.00
N VAL A 498 11.40 -6.81 21.08
CA VAL A 498 11.08 -5.58 20.34
C VAL A 498 9.61 -5.27 20.57
N LEU A 499 9.33 -4.13 21.21
CA LEU A 499 8.02 -3.76 21.73
C LEU A 499 7.52 -2.52 20.99
N CYS A 500 6.62 -2.72 20.02
CA CYS A 500 6.06 -1.64 19.22
C CYS A 500 4.69 -1.21 19.76
N SER A 501 4.53 0.07 20.15
CA SER A 501 3.32 0.62 20.77
C SER A 501 2.79 -0.24 21.93
N GLY A 502 3.68 -0.73 22.80
CA GLY A 502 3.29 -1.56 23.95
C GLY A 502 2.74 -0.75 25.12
N PHE A 503 2.12 -1.43 26.08
CA PHE A 503 1.64 -0.88 27.34
C PHE A 503 1.80 -1.90 28.45
N THR A 504 1.79 -1.46 29.72
CA THR A 504 1.94 -2.34 30.88
C THR A 504 0.69 -3.20 31.08
N PRO A 505 0.77 -4.53 30.92
CA PRO A 505 -0.35 -5.43 31.20
C PRO A 505 -0.47 -5.68 32.72
N TRP A 506 -1.64 -6.12 33.17
CA TRP A 506 -1.93 -6.41 34.59
C TRP A 506 -0.89 -7.26 35.31
N PRO A 507 -0.35 -8.37 34.74
CA PRO A 507 0.64 -9.18 35.44
C PRO A 507 1.93 -8.43 35.81
N LEU A 508 2.21 -7.30 35.15
CA LEU A 508 3.33 -6.42 35.48
C LEU A 508 2.92 -5.26 36.41
N LEU A 509 1.63 -4.95 36.56
CA LEU A 509 1.16 -3.92 37.51
C LEU A 509 1.43 -4.31 38.97
N GLU A 510 1.47 -5.61 39.26
CA GLU A 510 1.80 -6.12 40.60
C GLU A 510 3.31 -6.11 40.91
N MET A 511 4.17 -5.76 39.94
CA MET A 511 5.60 -5.65 40.19
C MET A 511 5.87 -4.49 41.15
N LYS A 512 6.21 -4.84 42.39
CA LYS A 512 6.53 -3.86 43.45
C LYS A 512 7.74 -2.99 43.13
N GLU A 513 8.67 -3.53 42.34
CA GLU A 513 9.96 -2.91 42.02
C GLU A 513 9.99 -2.46 40.56
N LYS A 514 10.02 -1.13 40.36
CA LYS A 514 10.37 -0.56 39.05
C LYS A 514 11.78 -1.03 38.65
N ARG A 515 12.01 -1.18 37.33
CA ARG A 515 13.33 -1.52 36.75
C ARG A 515 13.87 -2.90 37.11
N SER A 516 12.99 -3.89 37.19
CA SER A 516 13.34 -5.27 37.56
C SER A 516 13.49 -6.21 36.36
N ILE A 517 13.04 -5.81 35.17
CA ILE A 517 13.09 -6.67 33.97
C ILE A 517 14.47 -6.57 33.30
N LYS A 518 15.20 -7.70 33.27
CA LYS A 518 16.60 -7.79 32.78
C LYS A 518 16.76 -8.21 31.32
N CYS A 519 15.68 -8.19 30.55
CA CYS A 519 15.70 -8.57 29.14
C CYS A 519 16.08 -7.37 28.27
N PRO A 520 17.14 -7.46 27.44
CA PRO A 520 17.41 -6.45 26.41
C PRO A 520 16.19 -6.20 25.53
N SER A 521 15.84 -4.93 25.33
CA SER A 521 14.56 -4.52 24.75
C SER A 521 14.69 -3.26 23.89
N LEU A 522 13.96 -3.25 22.77
CA LEU A 522 13.78 -2.09 21.90
C LEU A 522 12.32 -1.65 21.95
N HIS A 523 12.06 -0.47 22.49
CA HIS A 523 10.73 0.13 22.59
C HIS A 523 10.53 1.14 21.46
N ILE A 524 9.47 0.96 20.66
CA ILE A 524 9.20 1.78 19.48
C ILE A 524 7.77 2.32 19.57
N PHE A 525 7.58 3.62 19.69
CA PHE A 525 6.23 4.18 19.88
C PHE A 525 6.13 5.65 19.42
N GLY A 526 4.90 6.18 19.41
CA GLY A 526 4.62 7.54 18.97
C GLY A 526 5.21 8.62 19.88
N SER A 527 5.88 9.62 19.33
CA SER A 527 6.50 10.76 20.06
C SER A 527 5.49 11.75 20.65
N GLN A 528 4.32 11.92 20.02
CA GLN A 528 3.38 13.00 20.34
C GLN A 528 2.07 12.48 20.94
N PRO A 529 1.60 13.07 22.07
CA PRO A 529 0.28 12.79 22.62
C PRO A 529 -0.83 12.97 21.58
N GLY A 530 -1.79 12.04 21.56
CA GLY A 530 -2.95 12.08 20.67
C GLY A 530 -2.74 11.56 19.24
N LYS A 531 -1.49 11.34 18.79
CA LYS A 531 -1.23 10.75 17.46
C LYS A 531 -1.49 9.24 17.42
N ASP A 532 -1.06 8.51 18.45
CA ASP A 532 -1.45 7.13 18.64
C ASP A 532 -2.81 7.10 19.35
N ARG A 533 -3.87 6.83 18.58
CA ARG A 533 -5.25 6.81 19.07
C ARG A 533 -5.63 5.51 19.78
N GLN A 534 -4.73 4.52 19.84
CA GLN A 534 -4.99 3.23 20.48
C GLN A 534 -4.20 3.08 21.78
N ILE A 535 -2.93 3.47 21.78
CA ILE A 535 -2.02 3.39 22.92
C ILE A 535 -1.39 4.77 23.14
N VAL A 536 -1.64 5.38 24.29
CA VAL A 536 -1.08 6.69 24.61
C VAL A 536 0.44 6.57 24.79
N THR A 537 1.20 7.55 24.30
CA THR A 537 2.67 7.60 24.40
C THR A 537 3.17 7.35 25.82
N GLN A 538 2.48 7.91 26.82
CA GLN A 538 2.84 7.72 28.23
C GLN A 538 2.81 6.25 28.64
N ALA A 539 1.84 5.45 28.18
CA ALA A 539 1.74 4.03 28.54
C ALA A 539 2.91 3.21 27.97
N SER A 540 3.41 3.55 26.78
CA SER A 540 4.60 2.91 26.21
C SER A 540 5.89 3.34 26.92
N SER A 541 5.96 4.61 27.34
CA SER A 541 7.07 5.13 28.14
C SER A 541 7.13 4.49 29.53
N ASP A 542 5.97 4.37 30.20
CA ASP A 542 5.85 3.73 31.51
C ASP A 542 6.28 2.26 31.45
N LEU A 543 5.92 1.54 30.37
CA LEU A 543 6.36 0.17 30.14
C LEU A 543 7.89 0.08 30.00
N ALA A 544 8.52 1.00 29.26
CA ALA A 544 9.98 1.04 29.14
C ALA A 544 10.65 1.27 30.51
N GLY A 545 10.02 2.04 31.39
CA GLY A 545 10.49 2.28 32.75
C GLY A 545 10.48 1.06 33.69
N LEU A 546 9.89 -0.08 33.28
CA LEU A 546 9.92 -1.33 34.04
C LEU A 546 11.18 -2.16 33.79
N PHE A 547 11.90 -1.88 32.71
CA PHE A 547 13.15 -2.55 32.36
C PHE A 547 14.33 -1.92 33.11
N GLU A 548 15.33 -2.74 33.46
CA GLU A 548 16.53 -2.28 34.15
C GLU A 548 17.31 -1.25 33.30
N ASP A 549 18.06 -0.37 33.94
CA ASP A 549 18.90 0.61 33.24
C ASP A 549 19.87 -0.11 32.28
N GLY A 550 19.91 0.33 31.03
CA GLY A 550 20.69 -0.32 29.96
C GLY A 550 19.98 -1.49 29.26
N CYS A 551 18.87 -2.00 29.79
CA CYS A 551 18.06 -3.02 29.12
C CYS A 551 17.04 -2.44 28.13
N ALA A 552 16.66 -1.16 28.23
CA ALA A 552 15.70 -0.53 27.33
C ALA A 552 16.34 0.52 26.41
N THR A 553 16.18 0.32 25.10
CA THR A 553 16.45 1.34 24.07
C THR A 553 15.12 1.90 23.54
N ILE A 554 14.97 3.21 23.48
CA ILE A 554 13.72 3.87 23.06
C ILE A 554 13.90 4.53 21.68
N VAL A 555 12.93 4.30 20.79
CA VAL A 555 12.84 4.91 19.45
C VAL A 555 11.46 5.52 19.27
N GLU A 556 11.37 6.84 19.30
CA GLU A 556 10.11 7.56 19.12
C GLU A 556 9.88 7.97 17.65
N HIS A 557 8.63 7.96 17.18
CA HIS A 557 8.30 8.33 15.80
C HIS A 557 6.98 9.09 15.66
N ASP A 558 6.80 9.81 14.54
CA ASP A 558 5.65 10.71 14.36
C ASP A 558 4.42 10.07 13.66
N PHE A 559 4.45 8.76 13.43
CA PHE A 559 3.49 8.05 12.56
C PHE A 559 2.30 7.36 13.27
N GLY A 560 2.09 7.61 14.57
CA GLY A 560 0.97 7.02 15.32
C GLY A 560 1.10 5.51 15.55
N HIS A 561 -0.01 4.77 15.56
CA HIS A 561 -0.08 3.36 15.96
C HIS A 561 0.43 2.37 14.88
N ILE A 562 1.73 2.39 14.58
CA ILE A 562 2.35 1.56 13.54
C ILE A 562 3.74 1.06 13.93
N ILE A 563 4.26 0.06 13.20
CA ILE A 563 5.69 -0.24 13.21
C ILE A 563 6.39 0.62 12.14
N PRO A 564 7.26 1.57 12.51
CA PRO A 564 7.91 2.45 11.55
C PRO A 564 8.97 1.67 10.78
N THR A 565 8.74 1.46 9.48
CA THR A 565 9.69 0.70 8.64
C THR A 565 10.57 1.59 7.78
N LYS A 566 10.42 2.92 7.81
CA LYS A 566 11.28 3.85 7.05
C LYS A 566 12.52 4.21 7.87
N SER A 567 13.59 4.64 7.19
CA SER A 567 14.71 5.28 7.87
C SER A 567 14.25 6.61 8.51
N PRO A 568 14.83 7.02 9.64
CA PRO A 568 15.94 6.36 10.35
C PRO A 568 15.53 5.13 11.17
N TYR A 569 14.25 4.95 11.49
CA TYR A 569 13.75 3.94 12.43
C TYR A 569 14.11 2.49 12.08
N ILE A 570 14.08 2.11 10.81
CA ILE A 570 14.49 0.75 10.43
C ILE A 570 15.97 0.48 10.68
N ASP A 571 16.81 1.51 10.61
CA ASP A 571 18.24 1.37 10.81
C ASP A 571 18.54 1.26 12.32
N GLU A 572 17.78 1.94 13.18
CA GLU A 572 17.76 1.69 14.64
C GLU A 572 17.35 0.25 14.98
N ILE A 573 16.29 -0.27 14.35
CA ILE A 573 15.86 -1.67 14.54
C ILE A 573 17.00 -2.63 14.16
N LYS A 574 17.67 -2.39 13.02
CA LYS A 574 18.81 -3.23 12.61
C LYS A 574 19.96 -3.10 13.59
N ALA A 575 20.30 -1.90 14.02
CA ALA A 575 21.41 -1.65 14.94
C ALA A 575 21.20 -2.40 16.27
N PHE A 576 19.98 -2.39 16.79
CA PHE A 576 19.60 -3.21 17.94
C PHE A 576 19.78 -4.71 17.67
N LEU A 577 19.22 -5.23 16.56
CA LEU A 577 19.29 -6.66 16.23
C LEU A 577 20.73 -7.15 15.98
N TYR A 578 21.61 -6.31 15.44
CA TYR A 578 23.01 -6.66 15.20
C TYR A 578 23.80 -6.95 16.48
N GLN A 579 23.32 -6.53 17.66
CA GLN A 579 23.95 -6.85 18.94
C GLN A 579 23.84 -8.34 19.30
N PHE A 580 22.95 -9.09 18.64
CA PHE A 580 22.64 -10.49 18.94
C PHE A 580 23.13 -11.48 17.87
N ILE A 581 23.83 -10.99 16.84
CA ILE A 581 24.40 -11.75 15.71
C ILE A 581 25.90 -11.82 15.87
#